data_AF-A0A5D0MWS3-F1
#
_entry.id   AF-A0A5D0MWS3-F1
#
_cell.length_a   1.000
_cell.length_b   1.000
_cell.length_c   1.000
_cell.angle_alpha   90.00
_cell.angle_beta   90.00
_cell.angle_gamma   90.00
#
_symmetry.space_group_name_H-M   'P 1'
#
loop_
_entity.id
_entity.type
_entity.pdbx_description
1 polymer ?
#
loop_
_entity_poly.entity_id
_entity_poly.type
_entity_poly.pdbx_seq_one_letter_code
_entity_poly.pdbx_strand_id
1 'polypeptide(L)' 'MFVDLGADPVDFYVAPAIWVRDEITKRHQAFLLRHGGKRPVNPDSVHHKIKVEWIEQWRQRWGLLGMPR' A
#
# COMPACT_ATOMS: atom_id res chain seq x y z
N MET A 1 6.52 6.91 1.79
CA MET A 1 7.04 6.10 2.90
C MET A 1 5.86 5.69 3.75
N PHE A 2 5.80 4.43 4.15
CA PHE A 2 4.84 3.93 5.15
C PHE A 2 5.60 3.56 6.42
N VAL A 3 4.93 3.76 7.56
CA VAL A 3 5.45 3.41 8.88
C VAL A 3 4.44 2.45 9.51
N ASP A 4 4.89 1.26 9.87
CA ASP A 4 4.06 0.29 10.58
C ASP A 4 4.12 0.56 12.08
N LEU A 5 2.98 0.95 12.65
CA LEU A 5 2.83 1.26 14.07
C LEU A 5 2.28 0.05 14.87
N GLY A 6 2.11 -1.10 14.23
CA GLY A 6 1.38 -2.25 14.77
C GLY A 6 2.13 -3.11 15.79
N ALA A 7 3.47 -3.06 15.83
CA ALA A 7 4.30 -3.75 16.82
C ALA A 7 5.72 -3.16 16.86
N ASP A 8 6.37 -3.21 18.02
CA ASP A 8 7.79 -2.88 18.20
C ASP A 8 8.62 -4.12 17.78
N PRO A 9 9.64 -4.00 16.90
CA PRO A 9 10.18 -2.78 16.29
C PRO A 9 9.32 -2.23 15.14
N VAL A 10 9.20 -0.89 15.11
CA VAL A 10 8.59 -0.14 13.99
C VAL A 10 9.31 -0.45 12.68
N ASP A 11 8.55 -0.87 11.67
CA ASP A 11 9.08 -1.15 10.32
C ASP A 11 8.79 0.00 9.34
N PHE A 12 9.76 0.23 8.44
CA PHE A 12 9.69 1.25 7.40
C PHE A 12 9.63 0.64 6.01
N TYR A 13 8.74 1.18 5.18
CA TYR A 13 8.57 0.77 3.79
C TYR A 13 8.76 1.96 2.86
N VAL A 14 9.85 1.94 2.10
CA VAL A 14 10.27 3.02 1.19
C VAL A 14 9.99 2.56 -0.23
N ALA A 15 8.96 3.13 -0.84
CA ALA A 15 8.50 2.77 -2.18
C ALA A 15 8.40 4.02 -3.07
N PRO A 16 8.67 3.91 -4.39
CA PRO A 16 8.35 4.96 -5.35
C PRO A 16 6.85 5.29 -5.34
N ALA A 17 6.51 6.57 -5.38
CA ALA A 17 5.11 7.02 -5.36
C ALA A 17 4.30 6.47 -6.55
N ILE A 18 4.94 6.33 -7.72
CA ILE A 18 4.30 5.75 -8.90
C ILE A 18 3.89 4.29 -8.66
N TRP A 19 4.78 3.50 -8.06
CA TRP A 19 4.51 2.11 -7.73
C TRP A 19 3.33 1.98 -6.77
N VAL A 20 3.26 2.84 -5.75
CA VAL A 20 2.16 2.84 -4.78
C VAL A 20 0.83 3.15 -5.47
N ARG A 21 0.81 4.13 -6.36
CA ARG A 21 -0.39 4.52 -7.11
C ARG A 21 -0.89 3.37 -8.00
N ASP A 22 0.01 2.72 -8.71
CA ASP A 22 -0.32 1.62 -9.61
C ASP A 22 -0.85 0.41 -8.84
N GLU A 23 -0.21 0.08 -7.71
CA GLU A 23 -0.63 -1.06 -6.88
C GLU A 23 -2.00 -0.81 -6.24
N ILE A 24 -2.28 0.40 -5.72
CA ILE A 24 -3.61 0.79 -5.22
C ILE A 24 -4.65 0.69 -6.34
N THR A 25 -4.35 1.21 -7.52
CA THR A 25 -5.27 1.21 -8.67
C THR A 25 -5.62 -0.22 -9.08
N LYS A 26 -4.60 -1.08 -9.27
CA LYS A 26 -4.76 -2.49 -9.62
C LYS A 26 -5.65 -3.23 -8.61
N ARG A 27 -5.38 -3.05 -7.32
CA ARG A 27 -6.13 -3.74 -6.25
C ARG A 27 -7.53 -3.19 -6.07
N HIS A 28 -7.71 -1.88 -6.24
CA HIS A 28 -9.03 -1.26 -6.21
C HIS A 28 -9.91 -1.79 -7.33
N GLN A 29 -9.40 -1.88 -8.56
CA GLN A 29 -10.13 -2.45 -9.70
C GLN A 29 -10.48 -3.93 -9.45
N ALA A 30 -9.53 -4.73 -8.96
CA ALA A 30 -9.80 -6.13 -8.60
C ALA A 30 -10.87 -6.27 -7.51
N PHE A 31 -10.89 -5.36 -6.53
CA PHE A 31 -11.93 -5.31 -5.50
C PHE A 31 -13.30 -4.96 -6.10
N LEU A 32 -13.39 -3.91 -6.92
CA LEU A 32 -14.64 -3.53 -7.58
C LEU A 32 -15.19 -4.66 -8.44
N LEU A 33 -14.33 -5.33 -9.23
CA LEU A 33 -14.74 -6.46 -10.06
C LEU A 33 -15.37 -7.60 -9.25
N ARG A 34 -14.81 -7.91 -8.06
CA ARG A 34 -15.35 -8.92 -7.14
C ARG A 34 -16.69 -8.52 -6.50
N HIS A 35 -17.05 -7.24 -6.54
CA HIS A 35 -18.26 -6.68 -5.93
C HIS A 35 -19.22 -6.06 -6.96
N GLY A 36 -19.18 -6.51 -8.22
CA GLY A 36 -20.13 -6.07 -9.26
C GLY A 36 -19.91 -4.65 -9.75
N GLY A 37 -18.66 -4.17 -9.71
CA GLY A 37 -18.25 -2.85 -10.19
C GLY A 37 -18.48 -1.71 -9.21
N LYS A 38 -18.96 -1.99 -7.99
CA LYS A 38 -19.25 -0.97 -6.96
C LYS A 38 -18.73 -1.40 -5.59
N ARG A 39 -18.55 -0.44 -4.69
CA ARG A 39 -18.26 -0.77 -3.28
C ARG A 39 -19.56 -1.27 -2.62
N PRO A 40 -19.53 -2.41 -1.92
CA PRO A 40 -20.74 -3.04 -1.40
C PRO A 40 -21.32 -2.33 -0.16
N VAL A 41 -20.47 -1.65 0.64
CA VAL A 41 -20.88 -1.05 1.92
C VAL A 41 -21.03 0.47 1.84
N ASN A 42 -20.02 1.16 1.30
CA ASN A 42 -20.03 2.61 1.15
C ASN A 42 -19.48 2.98 -0.24
N PRO A 43 -20.36 3.29 -1.22
CA PRO A 43 -19.99 3.70 -2.57
C PRO A 43 -19.07 4.91 -2.63
N ASP A 44 -19.21 5.84 -1.68
CA ASP A 44 -18.51 7.13 -1.68
C ASP A 44 -17.15 7.09 -0.97
N SER A 45 -16.74 5.92 -0.47
CA SER A 45 -15.46 5.78 0.21
C SER A 45 -14.28 6.00 -0.74
N VAL A 46 -13.49 7.02 -0.44
CA VAL A 46 -12.21 7.31 -1.12
C VAL A 46 -11.02 6.58 -0.48
N HIS A 47 -11.25 5.83 0.60
CA HIS A 47 -10.18 5.12 1.31
C HIS A 47 -9.83 3.79 0.64
N HIS A 48 -8.54 3.46 0.65
CA HIS A 48 -8.02 2.15 0.26
C HIS A 48 -7.09 1.63 1.36
N LYS A 49 -7.29 0.39 1.79
CA LYS A 49 -6.39 -0.27 2.75
C LYS A 49 -5.11 -0.67 2.02
N ILE A 50 -3.96 -0.46 2.63
CA ILE A 50 -2.70 -1.09 2.23
C ILE A 50 -2.37 -2.15 3.26
N LYS A 51 -2.07 -3.37 2.82
CA LYS A 51 -1.62 -4.43 3.70
C LYS A 51 -0.10 -4.56 3.63
N VAL A 52 0.52 -4.89 4.75
CA VAL A 52 1.98 -5.14 4.86
C VAL A 52 2.44 -6.16 3.81
N GLU A 53 1.67 -7.24 3.62
CA GLU A 53 1.95 -8.29 2.63
C GLU A 53 2.12 -7.77 1.18
N TRP A 54 1.60 -6.58 0.85
CA TRP A 54 1.72 -5.98 -0.49
C TRP A 54 2.97 -5.12 -0.62
N ILE A 55 3.48 -4.58 0.48
CA ILE A 55 4.60 -3.64 0.50
C ILE A 55 5.88 -4.25 1.05
N GLU A 56 5.89 -5.54 1.43
CA GLU A 56 7.05 -6.21 2.04
C GLU A 56 8.34 -6.06 1.24
N GLN A 57 8.26 -6.07 -0.10
CA GLN A 57 9.43 -5.85 -0.97
C GLN A 57 10.11 -4.48 -0.81
N TRP A 58 9.41 -3.51 -0.21
CA TRP A 58 9.88 -2.15 0.07
C TRP A 58 10.45 -1.97 1.48
N ARG A 59 10.49 -3.03 2.29
CA ARG A 59 10.97 -2.99 3.66
C ARG A 59 12.44 -2.58 3.74
N GLN A 60 12.71 -1.54 4.52
CA GLN A 60 14.06 -0.99 4.77
C GLN A 60 14.82 -0.66 3.45
N ARG A 61 14.12 -0.24 2.39
CA ARG A 61 14.72 0.16 1.09
C ARG A 61 15.27 1.60 1.11
N TRP A 62 15.97 1.98 2.19
CA TRP A 62 16.59 3.30 2.35
C TRP A 62 17.56 3.67 1.24
N GLY A 63 18.18 2.67 0.59
CA GLY A 63 19.06 2.86 -0.56
C GLY A 63 18.41 3.58 -1.75
N LEU A 64 17.07 3.57 -1.88
CA LEU A 64 16.36 4.37 -2.90
C LEU A 64 16.52 5.89 -2.69
N LEU A 65 16.87 6.30 -1.46
CA LEU A 65 17.13 7.68 -1.08
C LEU A 65 18.64 7.97 -0.98
N GLY A 66 19.50 7.03 -1.38
CA GLY A 66 20.96 7.15 -1.23
C GLY A 66 21.47 6.97 0.20
N MET A 67 20.65 6.43 1.10
CA MET A 67 21.00 6.21 2.51
C MET A 67 21.41 4.75 2.77
N PRO A 68 22.40 4.50 3.65
CA PRO A 68 22.73 3.15 4.11
C PRO A 68 21.55 2.54 4.89
N ARG A 69 21.52 1.21 4.95
CA ARG A 69 20.47 0.43 5.61
C ARG A 69 20.68 0.36 7.11
#